data_AF-A0A4S4A0I0-F1
#
_entry.id   AF-A0A4S4A0I0-F1
#
_cell.length_a   1.000
_cell.length_b   1.000
_cell.length_c   1.000
_cell.angle_alpha   90.00
_cell.angle_beta   90.00
_cell.angle_gamma   90.00
#
_symmetry.space_group_name_H-M   'P 1'
#
loop_
_entity.id
_entity.type
_entity.pdbx_description
1 polymer ?
#
loop_
_entity_poly.entity_id
_entity_poly.type
_entity_poly.pdbx_seq_one_letter_code
_entity_poly.pdbx_strand_id
1 'polypeptide(L)'
;MSYLYQVIIIVVPPSEMKSVFDRMHAVLVQNNFEFEEEPFDSVYLADIETDDGSDYVFESKWINPESKQERDAVIERLSTHRTGGIVNYRSITEEFEESAPYDVRVEFRSLDNQTIESIAIATRSALYNAHTTVYDGIIATLLDTMDVIGIAKGVDYPYEWSEAEVAQLIKKGMLEATHPRLWYQKGNV
;
A
#
# COMPACT_ATOMS: atom_id res chain seq x y z
N MET A 1 10.24 11.94 19.80
CA MET A 1 9.26 12.41 18.79
C MET A 1 8.30 11.27 18.55
N SER A 2 7.00 11.44 18.83
CA SER A 2 6.00 10.41 18.47
C SER A 2 5.66 10.62 17.00
N TYR A 3 6.01 9.67 16.14
CA TYR A 3 5.55 9.67 14.76
C TYR A 3 4.02 9.60 14.77
N LEU A 4 3.35 10.51 14.07
CA LEU A 4 1.90 10.47 13.91
C LEU A 4 1.48 9.20 13.14
N TYR A 5 2.35 8.69 12.25
CA TYR A 5 2.08 7.54 11.40
C TYR A 5 3.20 6.50 11.43
N GLN A 6 2.79 5.24 11.30
CA GLN A 6 3.60 4.06 10.99
C GLN A 6 3.36 3.69 9.53
N VAL A 7 4.46 3.47 8.79
CA VAL A 7 4.41 3.00 7.40
C VAL A 7 5.00 1.60 7.31
N ILE A 8 4.37 0.74 6.51
CA ILE A 8 4.85 -0.58 6.12
C ILE A 8 5.03 -0.56 4.61
N ILE A 9 6.26 -0.69 4.14
CA ILE A 9 6.63 -0.76 2.73
C ILE A 9 6.76 -2.24 2.36
N ILE A 10 6.03 -2.65 1.33
CA ILE A 10 6.04 -3.99 0.77
C ILE A 10 6.53 -3.86 -0.67
N VAL A 11 7.55 -4.63 -1.02
CA VAL A 11 8.12 -4.66 -2.37
C VAL A 11 7.72 -5.95 -3.04
N VAL A 12 7.22 -5.84 -4.26
CA VAL A 12 6.78 -6.97 -5.10
C VAL A 12 7.55 -6.97 -6.42
N PRO A 13 7.62 -8.10 -7.15
CA PRO A 13 8.13 -8.09 -8.51
C PRO A 13 7.31 -7.12 -9.40
N PRO A 14 7.91 -6.55 -10.46
CA PRO A 14 7.18 -5.80 -11.48
C PRO A 14 5.89 -6.51 -11.89
N SER A 15 4.75 -5.92 -11.54
CA SER A 15 3.44 -6.57 -11.67
C SER A 15 2.38 -5.61 -12.21
N GLU A 16 1.37 -6.16 -12.89
CA GLU A 16 0.20 -5.41 -13.31
C GLU A 16 -0.60 -4.92 -12.09
N MET A 17 -1.06 -3.67 -12.13
CA MET A 17 -1.82 -3.04 -11.04
C MET A 17 -3.01 -3.89 -10.60
N LYS A 18 -3.78 -4.46 -11.54
CA LYS A 18 -5.00 -5.23 -11.22
C LYS A 18 -4.72 -6.44 -10.35
N SER A 19 -3.66 -7.19 -10.69
CA SER A 19 -3.24 -8.37 -9.92
C SER A 19 -2.79 -7.99 -8.52
N VAL A 20 -1.99 -6.92 -8.39
CA VAL A 20 -1.49 -6.44 -7.09
C VAL A 20 -2.64 -5.91 -6.24
N PHE A 21 -3.51 -5.09 -6.83
CA PHE A 21 -4.68 -4.51 -6.18
C PHE A 21 -5.63 -5.59 -5.67
N ASP A 22 -6.02 -6.55 -6.51
CA ASP A 22 -6.98 -7.61 -6.13
C ASP A 22 -6.46 -8.46 -4.97
N ARG A 23 -5.16 -8.80 -4.97
CA ARG A 23 -4.55 -9.57 -3.88
C ARG A 23 -4.46 -8.76 -2.59
N MET A 24 -4.04 -7.50 -2.69
CA MET A 24 -3.96 -6.59 -1.54
C MET A 24 -5.36 -6.34 -0.94
N HIS A 25 -6.36 -6.15 -1.79
CA HIS A 25 -7.75 -6.00 -1.37
C HIS A 25 -8.26 -7.27 -0.66
N ALA A 26 -8.00 -8.45 -1.23
CA ALA A 26 -8.39 -9.72 -0.62
C ALA A 26 -7.73 -9.93 0.75
N VAL A 27 -6.46 -9.56 0.90
CA VAL A 27 -5.75 -9.58 2.20
C VAL A 27 -6.47 -8.71 3.23
N LEU A 28 -6.83 -7.49 2.86
CA LEU A 28 -7.48 -6.54 3.78
C LEU A 28 -8.87 -7.05 4.18
N VAL A 29 -9.66 -7.52 3.22
CA VAL A 29 -10.97 -8.12 3.50
C VAL A 29 -10.86 -9.33 4.43
N GLN A 30 -9.87 -10.21 4.22
CA GLN A 30 -9.63 -11.36 5.11
C GLN A 30 -9.22 -10.94 6.53
N ASN A 31 -8.64 -9.75 6.68
CA ASN A 31 -8.25 -9.17 7.95
C ASN A 31 -9.31 -8.19 8.49
N ASN A 32 -10.57 -8.29 8.04
CA ASN A 32 -11.71 -7.47 8.48
C ASN A 32 -11.55 -5.97 8.20
N PHE A 33 -11.08 -5.63 7.00
CA PHE A 33 -11.11 -4.28 6.49
C PHE A 33 -12.05 -4.18 5.29
N GLU A 34 -12.64 -3.01 5.10
CA GLU A 34 -13.42 -2.67 3.92
C GLU A 34 -13.07 -1.27 3.44
N PHE A 35 -13.55 -0.89 2.25
CA PHE A 35 -13.37 0.48 1.78
C PHE A 35 -14.10 1.47 2.69
N GLU A 36 -13.47 2.61 2.95
CA GLU A 36 -14.11 3.71 3.65
C GLU A 36 -15.42 4.10 2.94
N GLU A 37 -16.49 4.35 3.72
CA GLU A 37 -17.77 4.76 3.14
C GLU A 37 -17.77 6.26 2.85
N GLU A 38 -17.61 7.10 3.88
CA GLU A 38 -17.54 8.56 3.75
C GLU A 38 -16.80 9.19 4.95
N PRO A 39 -15.92 10.21 4.74
CA PRO A 39 -15.44 10.72 3.45
C PRO A 39 -14.40 9.77 2.82
N PHE A 40 -14.55 9.45 1.53
CA PHE A 40 -13.62 8.55 0.83
C PHE A 40 -12.49 9.35 0.16
N ASP A 41 -11.33 9.41 0.80
CA ASP A 41 -10.14 10.02 0.22
C ASP A 41 -9.40 9.01 -0.66
N SER A 42 -9.46 9.22 -1.98
CA SER A 42 -8.62 8.49 -2.94
C SER A 42 -7.81 9.46 -3.79
N VAL A 43 -6.55 9.11 -4.03
CA VAL A 43 -5.65 9.90 -4.88
C VAL A 43 -5.40 9.12 -6.16
N TYR A 44 -5.83 9.72 -7.26
CA TYR A 44 -5.53 9.27 -8.60
C TYR A 44 -4.21 9.88 -9.07
N LEU A 45 -3.32 9.09 -9.66
CA LEU A 45 -2.20 9.63 -10.44
C LEU A 45 -2.66 9.74 -11.88
N ALA A 46 -2.91 10.95 -12.39
CA ALA A 46 -3.37 11.10 -13.76
C ALA A 46 -2.22 10.96 -14.77
N ASP A 47 -2.44 10.08 -15.74
CA ASP A 47 -1.71 10.13 -17.01
C ASP A 47 -2.15 11.40 -17.77
N ILE A 48 -1.18 12.22 -18.15
CA ILE A 48 -1.36 13.21 -19.20
C ILE A 48 -0.54 12.70 -20.37
N GLU A 49 -1.19 12.40 -21.50
CA GLU A 49 -0.49 12.21 -22.77
C GLU A 49 0.22 13.53 -23.08
N THR A 50 1.55 13.55 -23.05
CA THR A 50 2.30 14.70 -23.54
C THR A 50 2.37 14.61 -25.07
N ASP A 51 2.33 15.76 -25.73
CA ASP A 51 2.41 15.86 -27.20
C ASP A 51 3.73 15.31 -27.78
N ASP A 52 4.74 15.03 -26.94
CA ASP A 52 6.04 14.47 -27.34
C ASP A 52 6.13 12.93 -27.25
N GLY A 53 5.04 12.26 -26.85
CA GLY A 53 4.98 10.80 -26.73
C GLY A 53 5.78 10.23 -25.57
N SER A 54 6.20 11.06 -24.61
CA SER A 54 6.81 10.62 -23.36
C SER A 54 5.77 10.52 -22.24
N ASP A 55 5.54 9.33 -21.71
CA ASP A 55 4.62 9.17 -20.57
C ASP A 55 5.16 9.92 -19.34
N TYR A 56 4.60 11.09 -19.03
CA TYR A 56 4.93 11.87 -17.84
C TYR A 56 3.76 11.88 -16.86
N VAL A 57 4.02 11.44 -15.63
CA VAL A 57 3.08 11.48 -14.51
C VAL A 57 3.17 12.89 -13.89
N PHE A 58 2.17 13.74 -14.12
CA PHE A 58 2.26 15.15 -13.69
C PHE A 58 1.34 15.54 -12.52
N GLU A 59 0.15 14.94 -12.33
CA GLU A 59 -0.78 15.45 -11.31
C GLU A 59 -1.51 14.34 -10.52
N SER A 60 -1.26 14.33 -9.21
CA SER A 60 -2.09 13.61 -8.25
C SER A 60 -3.41 14.35 -8.07
N LYS A 61 -4.53 13.78 -8.54
CA LYS A 61 -5.86 14.34 -8.33
C LYS A 61 -6.54 13.63 -7.16
N TRP A 62 -6.91 14.42 -6.16
CA TRP A 62 -7.80 13.97 -5.10
C TRP A 62 -9.22 13.88 -5.64
N ILE A 63 -9.87 12.73 -5.44
CA ILE A 63 -11.26 12.50 -5.80
C ILE A 63 -12.00 12.14 -4.51
N ASN A 64 -13.07 12.88 -4.24
CA ASN A 64 -13.97 12.63 -3.11
C ASN A 64 -15.34 12.24 -3.69
N PRO A 65 -15.61 10.93 -3.87
CA PRO A 65 -16.88 10.44 -4.39
C PRO A 65 -18.05 10.86 -3.49
N GLU A 66 -19.15 11.28 -4.09
CA GLU A 66 -20.38 11.67 -3.37
C GLU A 66 -21.41 10.53 -3.33
N SER A 67 -21.08 9.38 -3.95
CA SER A 67 -21.95 8.20 -3.96
C SER A 67 -21.17 6.90 -4.04
N LYS A 68 -21.80 5.80 -3.62
CA LYS A 68 -21.26 4.44 -3.79
C LYS A 68 -20.90 4.13 -5.24
N GLN A 69 -21.71 4.55 -6.20
CA GLN A 69 -21.46 4.30 -7.63
C GLN A 69 -20.21 5.02 -8.12
N GLU A 70 -20.01 6.27 -7.70
CA GLU A 70 -18.79 7.02 -8.01
C GLU A 70 -17.56 6.40 -7.35
N ARG A 71 -17.68 5.95 -6.10
CA ARG A 71 -16.60 5.27 -5.38
C ARG A 71 -16.20 3.99 -6.09
N ASP A 72 -17.16 3.14 -6.43
CA ASP A 72 -16.91 1.87 -7.10
C ASP A 72 -16.25 2.09 -8.48
N ALA A 73 -16.65 3.14 -9.22
CA ALA A 73 -16.00 3.53 -10.48
C ALA A 73 -14.56 4.05 -10.29
N VAL A 74 -14.30 4.80 -9.22
CA VAL A 74 -12.95 5.28 -8.88
C VAL A 74 -12.04 4.10 -8.52
N ILE A 75 -12.54 3.15 -7.73
CA ILE A 75 -11.81 1.92 -7.36
C ILE A 75 -11.49 1.10 -8.61
N GLU A 76 -12.47 0.90 -9.50
CA GLU A 76 -12.27 0.16 -10.75
C GLU A 76 -11.16 0.80 -11.59
N ARG A 77 -11.21 2.12 -11.78
CA ARG A 77 -10.18 2.86 -12.52
C ARG A 77 -8.80 2.76 -11.88
N LEU A 78 -8.71 2.92 -10.56
CA LEU A 78 -7.44 2.81 -9.82
C LEU A 78 -6.86 1.40 -9.94
N SER A 79 -7.71 0.38 -9.87
CA SER A 79 -7.29 -1.03 -9.95
C SER A 79 -6.61 -1.38 -11.27
N THR A 80 -6.77 -0.57 -12.32
CA THR A 80 -6.13 -0.78 -13.62
C THR A 80 -5.07 0.27 -13.97
N HIS A 81 -4.77 1.22 -13.08
CA HIS A 81 -3.88 2.34 -13.39
C HIS A 81 -2.40 1.95 -13.26
N ARG A 82 -1.63 2.05 -14.35
CA ARG A 82 -0.23 1.59 -14.41
C ARG A 82 0.72 2.26 -13.41
N THR A 83 0.45 3.52 -13.06
CA THR A 83 1.28 4.29 -12.12
C THR A 83 0.89 4.06 -10.65
N GLY A 84 -0.26 3.42 -10.42
CA GLY A 84 -0.81 3.18 -9.09
C GLY A 84 -1.72 4.31 -8.59
N GLY A 85 -1.78 4.48 -7.27
CA GLY A 85 -2.69 5.40 -6.60
C GLY A 85 -2.92 5.03 -5.13
N ILE A 86 -3.78 5.80 -4.46
CA ILE A 86 -4.07 5.64 -3.04
C ILE A 86 -5.54 5.28 -2.82
N VAL A 87 -5.79 4.33 -1.93
CA VAL A 87 -7.13 3.99 -1.42
C VAL A 87 -7.09 3.82 0.10
N ASN A 88 -8.12 4.29 0.78
CA ASN A 88 -8.28 4.09 2.22
C ASN A 88 -9.22 2.93 2.51
N TYR A 89 -8.93 2.26 3.63
CA TYR A 89 -9.78 1.25 4.22
C TYR A 89 -10.23 1.71 5.61
N ARG A 90 -11.20 0.98 6.16
CA ARG A 90 -11.58 1.04 7.57
C ARG A 90 -11.68 -0.37 8.11
N SER A 91 -11.34 -0.55 9.39
CA SER A 91 -11.58 -1.80 10.11
C SER A 91 -13.08 -1.95 10.40
N ILE A 92 -13.62 -3.16 10.28
CA ILE A 92 -15.01 -3.50 10.65
C ILE A 92 -15.11 -4.30 11.95
N THR A 93 -14.01 -4.46 12.68
CA THR A 93 -14.00 -5.13 14.00
C THR A 93 -14.30 -4.15 15.14
N GLU A 94 -15.08 -4.61 16.12
CA GLU A 94 -15.40 -3.88 17.36
C GLU A 94 -14.14 -3.37 18.09
N GLU A 95 -13.00 -4.06 17.93
CA GLU A 95 -11.71 -3.67 18.51
C GLU A 95 -11.24 -2.27 18.09
N PHE A 96 -11.71 -1.74 16.96
CA PHE A 96 -11.32 -0.43 16.42
C PHE A 96 -12.43 0.62 16.53
N GLU A 97 -13.63 0.28 17.03
CA GLU A 97 -14.81 1.17 17.04
C GLU A 97 -14.58 2.48 17.82
N GLU A 98 -13.75 2.46 18.86
CA GLU A 98 -13.41 3.65 19.65
C GLU A 98 -12.35 4.55 18.98
N SER A 99 -11.75 4.11 17.87
CA SER A 99 -10.59 4.76 17.23
C SER A 99 -10.86 5.38 15.87
N ALA A 100 -12.14 5.47 15.47
CA ALA A 100 -12.55 6.04 14.19
C ALA A 100 -11.94 7.44 13.93
N PRO A 101 -11.64 7.82 12.67
CA PRO A 101 -11.92 7.08 11.44
C PRO A 101 -10.74 7.09 10.44
N TYR A 102 -9.65 6.34 10.61
CA TYR A 102 -8.67 6.16 9.51
C TYR A 102 -7.86 4.88 9.67
N ASP A 103 -8.42 3.73 9.27
CA ASP A 103 -7.74 2.44 9.43
C ASP A 103 -7.19 1.91 8.10
N VAL A 104 -5.92 2.28 7.91
CA VAL A 104 -5.00 2.05 6.79
C VAL A 104 -5.29 2.77 5.48
N ARG A 105 -4.34 3.61 5.10
CA ARG A 105 -4.14 4.10 3.74
C ARG A 105 -3.22 3.15 3.01
N VAL A 106 -3.62 2.69 1.83
CA VAL A 106 -2.81 1.84 0.98
C VAL A 106 -2.46 2.58 -0.31
N GLU A 107 -1.17 2.76 -0.53
CA GLU A 107 -0.61 3.38 -1.72
C GLU A 107 0.10 2.34 -2.58
N PHE A 108 -0.29 2.26 -3.83
CA PHE A 108 0.36 1.46 -4.85
C PHE A 108 1.27 2.37 -5.67
N ARG A 109 2.53 1.99 -5.83
CA ARG A 109 3.54 2.81 -6.50
C ARG A 109 4.24 2.05 -7.62
N SER A 110 4.34 2.75 -8.73
CA SER A 110 5.27 2.43 -9.80
C SER A 110 6.59 3.18 -9.61
N LEU A 111 7.71 2.46 -9.69
CA LEU A 111 9.06 3.02 -9.68
C LEU A 111 9.62 3.19 -11.10
N ASP A 112 9.03 2.50 -12.07
CA ASP A 112 9.40 2.52 -13.50
C ASP A 112 8.35 3.21 -14.41
N ASN A 113 7.26 3.71 -13.81
CA ASN A 113 6.06 4.26 -14.46
C ASN A 113 5.31 3.29 -15.38
N GLN A 114 5.55 1.97 -15.28
CA GLN A 114 4.93 0.93 -16.11
C GLN A 114 4.26 -0.16 -15.29
N THR A 115 4.88 -0.56 -14.18
CA THR A 115 4.44 -1.66 -13.32
C THR A 115 4.39 -1.23 -11.87
N ILE A 116 3.67 -1.98 -11.04
CA ILE A 116 3.68 -1.77 -9.59
C ILE A 116 4.76 -2.63 -8.97
N GLU A 117 5.63 -2.01 -8.19
CA GLU A 117 6.72 -2.70 -7.50
C GLU A 117 6.79 -2.38 -6.01
N SER A 118 5.98 -1.44 -5.54
CA SER A 118 5.92 -1.06 -4.13
C SER A 118 4.49 -0.78 -3.69
N ILE A 119 4.15 -1.24 -2.49
CA ILE A 119 2.92 -0.94 -1.78
C ILE A 119 3.32 -0.31 -0.44
N ALA A 120 2.71 0.80 -0.07
CA ALA A 120 2.89 1.41 1.25
C ALA A 120 1.56 1.39 2.02
N ILE A 121 1.58 0.81 3.21
CA ILE A 121 0.45 0.81 4.15
C ILE A 121 0.78 1.81 5.25
N ALA A 122 0.04 2.91 5.32
CA ALA A 122 0.20 3.95 6.33
C ALA A 122 -0.97 3.93 7.32
N THR A 123 -0.67 3.94 8.62
CA THR A 123 -1.64 4.01 9.72
C THR A 123 -1.11 4.90 10.83
N ARG A 124 -1.95 5.37 11.76
CA ARG A 124 -1.47 6.17 12.90
C ARG A 124 -0.64 5.29 13.83
N SER A 125 0.47 5.79 14.37
CA SER A 125 1.35 4.98 15.23
C SER A 125 0.65 4.50 16.51
N ALA A 126 -0.26 5.30 17.07
CA ALA A 126 -1.06 4.89 18.23
C ALA A 126 -1.94 3.67 17.91
N LEU A 127 -2.58 3.67 16.73
CA LEU A 127 -3.37 2.56 16.23
C LEU A 127 -2.50 1.33 15.95
N TYR A 128 -1.36 1.53 15.29
CA TYR A 128 -0.40 0.46 15.05
C TYR A 128 0.01 -0.24 16.35
N ASN A 129 0.40 0.53 17.36
CA ASN A 129 0.87 0.01 18.64
C ASN A 129 -0.25 -0.69 19.43
N ALA A 130 -1.48 -0.18 19.37
CA ALA A 130 -2.63 -0.79 20.03
C ALA A 130 -3.05 -2.12 19.37
N HIS A 131 -2.86 -2.25 18.05
CA HIS A 131 -3.36 -3.38 17.25
C HIS A 131 -2.26 -4.11 16.47
N THR A 132 -1.05 -4.20 17.02
CA THR A 132 0.12 -4.83 16.37
C THR A 132 -0.18 -6.23 15.79
N THR A 133 -0.97 -7.04 16.50
CA THR A 133 -1.36 -8.38 16.05
C THR A 133 -2.17 -8.37 14.76
N VAL A 134 -3.03 -7.37 14.55
CA VAL A 134 -3.81 -7.22 13.30
C VAL A 134 -2.87 -6.92 12.12
N TYR A 135 -1.93 -5.99 12.32
CA TYR A 135 -0.95 -5.64 11.28
C TYR A 135 0.02 -6.77 10.96
N ASP A 136 0.42 -7.54 11.96
CA ASP A 136 1.22 -8.76 11.75
C ASP A 136 0.41 -9.84 11.02
N GLY A 137 -0.91 -9.93 11.25
CA GLY A 137 -1.84 -10.76 10.49
C GLY A 137 -1.93 -10.36 9.01
N ILE A 138 -2.02 -9.06 8.71
CA ILE A 138 -1.95 -8.53 7.34
C ILE A 138 -0.64 -8.95 6.68
N ILE A 139 0.50 -8.74 7.35
CA ILE A 139 1.83 -9.12 6.83
C ILE A 139 1.92 -10.63 6.57
N ALA A 140 1.44 -11.46 7.50
CA ALA A 140 1.45 -12.91 7.32
C ALA A 140 0.61 -13.33 6.11
N THR A 141 -0.59 -12.78 5.98
CA THR A 141 -1.50 -13.05 4.85
C THR A 141 -0.88 -12.59 3.52
N LEU A 142 -0.22 -11.44 3.49
CA LEU A 142 0.52 -10.97 2.30
C LEU A 142 1.58 -11.95 1.87
N LEU A 143 2.42 -12.40 2.81
CA LEU A 143 3.50 -13.34 2.54
C LEU A 143 3.00 -14.71 2.05
N ASP A 144 1.76 -15.08 2.37
CA ASP A 144 1.14 -16.33 1.94
C ASP A 144 0.40 -16.21 0.60
N THR A 145 0.01 -15.00 0.19
CA THR A 145 -0.89 -14.79 -0.97
C THR A 145 -0.28 -13.95 -2.10
N MET A 146 0.85 -13.28 -1.85
CA MET A 146 1.55 -12.42 -2.81
C MET A 146 3.02 -12.84 -2.91
N ASP A 147 3.60 -12.65 -4.11
CA ASP A 147 5.03 -12.77 -4.27
C ASP A 147 5.69 -11.49 -3.76
N VAL A 148 6.32 -11.58 -2.59
CA VAL A 148 6.89 -10.43 -1.87
C VAL A 148 8.41 -10.55 -1.88
N ILE A 149 9.08 -9.54 -2.40
CA ILE A 149 10.55 -9.44 -2.43
C ILE A 149 11.10 -9.00 -1.07
N GLY A 150 10.38 -8.09 -0.39
CA GLY A 150 10.82 -7.49 0.87
C GLY A 150 9.72 -6.71 1.57
N ILE A 151 9.86 -6.57 2.88
CA ILE A 151 8.98 -5.76 3.72
C ILE A 151 9.86 -4.97 4.69
N ALA A 152 9.60 -3.67 4.82
CA ALA A 152 10.20 -2.80 5.82
C ALA A 152 9.11 -2.01 6.57
N LYS A 153 9.24 -1.90 7.88
CA LYS A 153 8.41 -1.07 8.75
C LYS A 153 9.19 0.23 9.07
N GLY A 154 8.54 1.35 9.34
CA GLY A 154 9.21 2.64 9.60
C GLY A 154 10.32 2.69 10.67
N VAL A 155 10.48 1.67 11.53
CA VAL A 155 11.62 1.55 12.46
C VAL A 155 12.86 0.88 11.84
N ASP A 156 12.71 0.29 10.66
CA ASP A 156 13.70 -0.53 9.97
C ASP A 156 14.70 0.29 9.14
N TYR A 157 14.42 1.58 8.92
CA TYR A 157 15.23 2.46 8.07
C TYR A 157 15.32 3.89 8.64
N PRO A 158 16.40 4.65 8.32
CA PRO A 158 16.52 6.05 8.71
C PRO A 158 15.36 6.90 8.19
N TYR A 159 14.87 7.80 9.03
CA TYR A 159 13.72 8.67 8.72
C TYR A 159 13.96 9.63 7.53
N GLU A 160 15.20 9.78 7.09
CA GLU A 160 15.59 10.65 5.98
C GLU A 160 15.33 10.01 4.61
N TRP A 161 15.14 8.68 4.56
CA TRP A 161 14.85 7.99 3.32
C TRP A 161 13.36 8.10 2.98
N SER A 162 13.09 8.49 1.75
CA SER A 162 11.77 8.38 1.15
C SER A 162 11.39 6.91 0.99
N GLU A 163 10.09 6.65 0.98
CA GLU A 163 9.57 5.30 0.82
C GLU A 163 9.97 4.67 -0.54
N ALA A 164 10.16 5.51 -1.57
CA ALA A 164 10.69 5.09 -2.86
C ALA A 164 12.17 4.67 -2.80
N GLU A 165 13.00 5.41 -2.06
CA GLU A 165 14.40 5.04 -1.83
C GLU A 165 14.50 3.72 -1.05
N VAL A 166 13.66 3.53 -0.03
CA VAL A 166 13.59 2.28 0.74
C VAL A 166 13.21 1.10 -0.18
N ALA A 167 12.17 1.26 -1.01
CA ALA A 167 11.77 0.23 -1.95
C ALA A 167 12.90 -0.14 -2.93
N GLN A 168 13.65 0.84 -3.43
CA GLN A 168 14.81 0.59 -4.29
C GLN A 168 15.93 -0.16 -3.57
N LEU A 169 16.22 0.19 -2.31
CA LEU A 169 17.24 -0.50 -1.51
C LEU A 169 16.86 -1.96 -1.24
N ILE A 170 15.59 -2.23 -0.96
CA ILE A 170 15.05 -3.59 -0.83
C ILE A 170 15.20 -4.37 -2.15
N LYS A 171 14.79 -3.79 -3.30
CA LYS A 171 14.95 -4.42 -4.62
C LYS A 171 16.41 -4.78 -4.92
N LYS A 172 17.35 -3.95 -4.49
CA LYS A 172 18.80 -4.18 -4.64
C LYS A 172 19.39 -5.16 -3.62
N GLY A 173 18.60 -5.62 -2.65
CA GLY A 173 19.07 -6.47 -1.55
C GLY A 173 20.03 -5.76 -0.59
N MET A 174 19.97 -4.42 -0.53
CA MET A 174 20.88 -3.58 0.26
C MET A 174 20.29 -3.17 1.62
N LEU A 175 19.02 -3.50 1.88
CA LEU A 175 18.37 -3.27 3.16
C LEU A 175 18.26 -4.59 3.94
N GLU A 176 18.87 -4.63 5.13
CA GLU A 176 18.88 -5.82 5.99
C GLU A 176 17.50 -6.14 6.59
N ALA A 177 16.64 -5.13 6.71
CA ALA A 177 15.29 -5.29 7.21
C ALA A 177 14.37 -5.91 6.16
N THR A 178 14.30 -7.23 6.20
CA THR A 178 13.34 -8.04 5.45
C THR A 178 12.75 -9.08 6.39
N HIS A 179 11.44 -9.30 6.32
CA HIS A 179 10.74 -10.20 7.23
C HIS A 179 11.38 -11.62 7.25
N PRO A 180 11.57 -12.28 8.41
CA PRO A 180 12.32 -13.55 8.50
C PRO A 180 11.81 -14.66 7.56
N ARG A 181 10.49 -14.74 7.30
CA ARG A 181 9.91 -15.71 6.35
C ARG A 181 10.44 -15.55 4.92
N LEU A 182 10.86 -14.35 4.52
CA LEU A 182 11.48 -14.11 3.21
C LEU A 182 12.90 -14.68 3.12
N TRP A 183 13.60 -14.78 4.25
CA TRP A 183 14.92 -15.41 4.31
C TRP A 183 14.80 -16.92 4.10
N TYR A 184 13.75 -17.53 4.64
CA TYR A 184 13.45 -18.95 4.42
C TYR A 184 13.08 -19.26 2.96
N GLN A 185 12.46 -18.32 2.22
CA GLN A 185 12.22 -18.48 0.78
C GLN A 185 13.52 -18.38 -0.03
N LYS A 186 14.45 -17.48 0.34
CA LYS A 186 15.77 -17.36 -0.30
C LYS A 186 16.73 -18.53 0.02
N GLY A 187 16.51 -19.24 1.12
CA GLY A 187 17.34 -20.36 1.57
C GLY A 187 17.01 -21.73 0.97
N ASN A 188 16.03 -21.81 0.05
CA ASN A 188 15.61 -23.05 -0.65
C ASN A 188 15.72 -22.90 -2.18
N VAL A 189 16.86 -22.38 -2.66
CA VAL A 189 17.29 -22.50 -4.06
C VAL A 189 18.71 -23.05 -4.08
#